data_AF-A0A946K0G4-F1
#
_entry.id   AF-A0A946K0G4-F1
#
_cell.length_a   1.000
_cell.length_b   1.000
_cell.length_c   1.000
_cell.angle_alpha   90.00
_cell.angle_beta   90.00
_cell.angle_gamma   90.00
#
_symmetry.space_group_name_H-M   'P 1'
#
loop_
_entity.id
_entity.type
_entity.pdbx_description
1 polymer ?
#
loop_
_entity_poly.entity_id
_entity_poly.type
_entity_poly.pdbx_seq_one_letter_code
_entity_poly.pdbx_strand_id
1 'polypeptide(L)'
;MEALPEDILVLEKAAVVHWFPCGEGRMPIRQWENAGAEKVILLHGGSGSWLHWARNIPALREQFDVYAIDLPGLGDAAMCEVESDAVSAARATRTALEQLFDSAFHVVAFSWGCTITAMIMKDMATQ
;
A
#
# COMPACT_ATOMS: atom_id res chain seq x y z
N MET A 1 -22.27 5.61 -9.37
CA MET A 1 -21.31 4.83 -8.56
C MET A 1 -22.11 3.76 -7.87
N GLU A 2 -21.81 2.49 -8.13
CA GLU A 2 -22.42 1.37 -7.42
C GLU A 2 -21.89 1.37 -5.99
N ALA A 3 -22.76 1.15 -5.00
CA ALA A 3 -22.34 1.12 -3.61
C ALA A 3 -21.41 -0.08 -3.39
N LEU A 4 -20.34 0.12 -2.60
CA LEU A 4 -19.46 -1.00 -2.24
C LEU A 4 -20.27 -2.09 -1.52
N PRO A 5 -20.00 -3.38 -1.80
CA PRO A 5 -20.60 -4.48 -1.06
C PRO A 5 -20.40 -4.33 0.46
N GLU A 6 -21.34 -4.83 1.27
CA GLU A 6 -21.33 -4.67 2.73
C GLU A 6 -20.06 -5.23 3.38
N ASP A 7 -19.56 -6.37 2.89
CA ASP A 7 -18.32 -6.98 3.37
C ASP A 7 -17.11 -6.06 3.16
N ILE A 8 -17.09 -5.30 2.05
CA ILE A 8 -16.03 -4.34 1.76
C ILE A 8 -16.15 -3.11 2.67
N LEU A 9 -17.37 -2.62 2.92
CA LEU A 9 -17.60 -1.48 3.82
C LEU A 9 -17.19 -1.80 5.26
N VAL A 10 -17.48 -3.02 5.73
CA VAL A 10 -17.04 -3.51 7.05
C VAL A 10 -15.51 -3.58 7.10
N LEU A 11 -14.89 -4.12 6.05
CA LEU A 11 -13.45 -4.23 5.97
C LEU A 11 -12.75 -2.85 5.94
N GLU A 12 -13.29 -1.90 5.18
CA GLU A 12 -12.80 -0.52 5.12
C GLU A 12 -12.90 0.18 6.48
N LYS A 13 -14.04 0.04 7.19
CA LYS A 13 -14.22 0.61 8.53
C LYS A 13 -13.30 0.00 9.58
N ALA A 14 -12.87 -1.25 9.39
CA ALA A 14 -11.96 -1.93 10.28
C ALA A 14 -10.49 -1.49 10.09
N ALA A 15 -10.18 -0.76 9.01
CA ALA A 15 -8.82 -0.30 8.75
C ALA A 15 -8.49 0.98 9.52
N VAL A 16 -7.29 1.03 10.09
CA VAL A 16 -6.65 2.30 10.45
C VAL A 16 -5.95 2.85 9.21
N VAL A 17 -6.18 4.11 8.86
CA VAL A 17 -5.58 4.73 7.67
C VAL A 17 -4.45 5.67 8.07
N HIS A 18 -3.23 5.30 7.68
CA HIS A 18 -2.04 6.13 7.81
C HIS A 18 -1.86 6.95 6.54
N TRP A 19 -1.71 8.27 6.68
CA TRP A 19 -1.58 9.17 5.54
C TRP A 19 -0.15 9.71 5.44
N PHE A 20 0.44 9.56 4.26
CA PHE A 20 1.78 10.02 3.95
C PHE A 20 1.77 11.08 2.85
N PRO A 21 2.72 12.05 2.85
CA PRO A 21 2.85 13.01 1.76
C PRO A 21 3.07 12.33 0.40
N CYS A 22 2.39 12.82 -0.65
CA CYS A 22 2.62 12.41 -2.04
C CYS A 22 2.31 13.59 -2.98
N GLY A 23 3.35 14.19 -3.56
CA GLY A 23 3.21 15.43 -4.34
C GLY A 23 2.60 16.55 -3.50
N GLU A 24 1.60 17.24 -4.06
CA GLU A 24 0.80 18.25 -3.34
C GLU A 24 -0.31 17.64 -2.46
N GLY A 25 -0.47 16.32 -2.50
CA GLY A 25 -1.49 15.60 -1.76
C GLY A 25 -0.91 14.55 -0.82
N ARG A 26 -1.64 13.45 -0.68
CA ARG A 26 -1.32 12.36 0.25
C ARG A 26 -1.67 11.01 -0.33
N MET A 27 -0.99 9.97 0.15
CA MET A 27 -1.29 8.57 -0.15
C MET A 27 -1.66 7.82 1.13
N PRO A 28 -2.69 6.97 1.09
CA PRO A 28 -3.07 6.15 2.24
C PRO A 28 -2.33 4.82 2.27
N ILE A 29 -1.98 4.39 3.48
CA ILE A 29 -1.68 2.99 3.81
C ILE A 29 -2.71 2.54 4.83
N ARG A 30 -3.51 1.54 4.47
CA ARG A 30 -4.55 0.94 5.32
C ARG A 30 -3.96 -0.21 6.11
N GLN A 31 -4.15 -0.21 7.41
CA GLN A 31 -3.71 -1.25 8.33
C GLN A 31 -4.89 -2.00 8.93
N TRP A 32 -4.83 -3.33 8.93
CA TRP A 32 -5.66 -4.20 9.76
C TRP A 32 -4.77 -4.86 10.81
N GLU A 33 -4.80 -4.29 12.01
CA GLU A 33 -3.87 -4.62 13.09
C GLU A 33 -3.98 -6.09 13.53
N ASN A 34 -2.82 -6.72 13.67
CA ASN A 34 -2.65 -7.97 14.42
C ASN A 34 -1.41 -7.82 15.31
N ALA A 35 -1.62 -7.40 16.56
CA ALA A 35 -0.55 -7.01 17.47
C ALA A 35 0.44 -8.16 17.72
N GLY A 36 1.73 -7.90 17.45
CA GLY A 36 2.81 -8.87 17.62
C GLY A 36 3.02 -9.84 16.46
N ALA A 37 2.17 -9.78 15.42
CA ALA A 37 2.36 -10.54 14.19
C ALA A 37 3.42 -9.91 13.28
N GLU A 38 3.97 -10.71 12.36
CA GLU A 38 4.81 -10.18 11.29
C GLU A 38 4.00 -9.28 10.35
N LYS A 39 4.66 -8.28 9.78
CA LYS A 39 4.00 -7.30 8.91
C LYS A 39 3.99 -7.81 7.47
N VAL A 40 2.87 -7.65 6.76
CA VAL A 40 2.77 -7.91 5.32
C VAL A 40 2.19 -6.72 4.58
N ILE A 41 2.86 -6.32 3.50
CA ILE A 41 2.47 -5.18 2.67
C ILE A 41 1.92 -5.68 1.34
N LEU A 42 0.77 -5.15 0.95
CA LEU A 42 0.04 -5.51 -0.27
C LEU A 42 0.10 -4.35 -1.26
N LEU A 43 0.77 -4.56 -2.41
CA LEU A 43 0.89 -3.59 -3.49
C LEU A 43 0.02 -4.03 -4.69
N HIS A 44 -1.00 -3.22 -4.99
CA HIS A 44 -1.92 -3.50 -6.10
C HIS A 44 -1.29 -3.22 -7.49
N GLY A 45 -2.01 -3.64 -8.55
CA GLY A 45 -1.60 -3.43 -9.94
C GLY A 45 -2.02 -2.07 -10.51
N GLY A 46 -1.74 -1.81 -11.79
CA GLY A 46 -2.14 -0.56 -12.44
C GLY A 46 -3.66 -0.36 -12.43
N SER A 47 -4.10 0.90 -12.41
CA SER A 47 -5.53 1.30 -12.36
C SER A 47 -6.32 0.77 -11.16
N GLY A 48 -5.63 0.25 -10.14
CA GLY A 48 -6.23 -0.40 -8.97
C GLY A 48 -6.25 0.46 -7.72
N SER A 49 -6.62 -0.19 -6.61
CA SER A 49 -6.51 0.30 -5.23
C SER A 49 -6.35 -0.91 -4.30
N TRP A 50 -6.35 -0.68 -2.98
CA TRP A 50 -6.40 -1.71 -1.94
C TRP A 50 -7.51 -2.75 -2.16
N LEU A 51 -8.57 -2.40 -2.89
CA LEU A 51 -9.67 -3.30 -3.24
C LEU A 51 -9.24 -4.56 -4.01
N HIS A 52 -8.08 -4.53 -4.69
CA HIS A 52 -7.48 -5.73 -5.31
C HIS A 52 -7.28 -6.87 -4.30
N TRP A 53 -7.09 -6.52 -3.03
CA TRP A 53 -6.77 -7.44 -1.96
C TRP A 53 -7.92 -7.66 -0.97
N ALA A 54 -9.10 -7.06 -1.21
CA ALA A 54 -10.19 -7.08 -0.22
C ALA A 54 -10.64 -8.50 0.17
N ARG A 55 -10.54 -9.46 -0.75
CA ARG A 55 -10.84 -10.87 -0.48
C ARG A 55 -9.69 -11.65 0.16
N ASN A 56 -8.47 -11.11 0.14
CA ASN A 56 -7.28 -11.72 0.74
C ASN A 56 -7.05 -11.23 2.17
N ILE A 57 -7.34 -9.96 2.45
CA ILE A 57 -7.08 -9.32 3.74
C ILE A 57 -7.68 -10.10 4.92
N PRO A 58 -8.94 -10.58 4.88
CA PRO A 58 -9.50 -11.33 6.01
C PRO A 58 -8.73 -12.59 6.37
N ALA A 59 -8.18 -13.30 5.38
CA ALA A 59 -7.39 -14.51 5.61
C ALA A 59 -5.95 -14.18 6.05
N LEU A 60 -5.33 -13.17 5.45
CA LEU A 60 -3.97 -12.76 5.80
C LEU A 60 -3.88 -12.21 7.22
N ARG A 61 -4.87 -11.44 7.67
CA ARG A 61 -4.85 -10.83 9.01
C ARG A 61 -4.96 -11.83 10.15
N GLU A 62 -5.31 -13.09 9.87
CA GLU A 62 -5.27 -14.16 10.89
C GLU A 62 -3.84 -14.45 11.35
N GLN A 63 -2.83 -14.13 10.52
CA GLN A 63 -1.42 -14.45 10.78
C GLN A 63 -0.48 -13.25 10.72
N PHE A 64 -0.89 -12.17 10.05
CA PHE A 64 -0.05 -10.99 9.81
C PHE A 64 -0.73 -9.69 10.26
N ASP A 65 0.08 -8.69 10.58
CA ASP A 65 -0.34 -7.29 10.62
C ASP A 65 -0.35 -6.77 9.17
N VAL A 66 -1.55 -6.55 8.62
CA VAL A 66 -1.74 -6.40 7.16
C VAL A 66 -1.81 -4.93 6.79
N TYR A 67 -1.00 -4.53 5.80
CA TYR A 67 -0.97 -3.19 5.24
C TYR A 67 -1.29 -3.21 3.75
N ALA A 68 -2.27 -2.45 3.29
CA ALA A 68 -2.55 -2.26 1.87
C ALA A 68 -2.34 -0.79 1.47
N ILE A 69 -1.54 -0.59 0.43
CA ILE A 69 -1.14 0.74 -0.04
C ILE A 69 -1.94 1.07 -1.29
N ASP A 70 -2.51 2.27 -1.36
CA ASP A 70 -2.88 2.84 -2.66
C ASP A 70 -1.65 3.55 -3.23
N LEU A 71 -1.18 3.08 -4.38
CA LEU A 71 0.04 3.59 -5.00
C LEU A 71 -0.18 5.00 -5.57
N PRO A 72 0.85 5.86 -5.61
CA PRO A 72 0.75 7.21 -6.15
C PRO A 72 0.00 7.29 -7.49
N GLY A 73 -0.97 8.20 -7.57
CA GLY A 73 -1.84 8.42 -8.72
C GLY A 73 -2.97 7.38 -8.90
N LEU A 74 -3.12 6.44 -7.98
CA LEU A 74 -4.08 5.33 -8.05
C LEU A 74 -4.88 5.22 -6.75
N GLY A 75 -6.05 4.57 -6.81
CA GLY A 75 -6.96 4.47 -5.67
C GLY A 75 -7.27 5.84 -5.07
N ASP A 76 -7.08 5.96 -3.75
CA ASP A 76 -7.27 7.21 -3.02
C ASP A 76 -5.97 8.02 -2.84
N ALA A 77 -4.88 7.62 -3.50
CA ALA A 77 -3.62 8.34 -3.46
C ALA A 77 -3.59 9.50 -4.46
N ALA A 78 -3.05 10.63 -4.01
CA ALA A 78 -2.71 11.73 -4.90
C ALA A 78 -1.61 11.34 -5.90
N MET A 79 -1.47 12.11 -6.98
CA MET A 79 -0.34 12.00 -7.88
C MET A 79 0.93 12.55 -7.21
N CYS A 80 2.04 11.82 -7.30
CA CYS A 80 3.33 12.27 -6.81
C CYS A 80 4.07 13.03 -7.92
N GLU A 81 4.33 14.33 -7.72
CA GLU A 81 5.00 15.24 -8.67
C GLU A 81 4.33 15.30 -10.08
N VAL A 82 4.75 16.26 -10.92
CA VAL A 82 4.11 16.50 -12.24
C VAL A 82 4.50 15.43 -13.27
N GLU A 83 5.68 14.84 -13.13
CA GLU A 83 6.16 13.70 -13.93
C GLU A 83 5.66 12.40 -13.30
N SER A 84 4.49 11.92 -13.74
CA SER A 84 3.83 10.68 -13.29
C SER A 84 4.59 9.42 -13.74
N ASP A 85 5.85 9.27 -13.34
CA ASP A 85 6.70 8.12 -13.69
C ASP A 85 6.85 7.08 -12.56
N ALA A 86 7.33 5.91 -12.94
CA ALA A 86 7.53 4.79 -12.02
C ALA A 86 8.51 5.11 -10.88
N VAL A 87 9.51 5.96 -11.17
CA VAL A 87 10.58 6.31 -10.23
C VAL A 87 10.04 7.19 -9.11
N SER A 88 9.24 8.20 -9.46
CA SER A 88 8.59 9.10 -8.50
C SER A 88 7.62 8.36 -7.61
N ALA A 89 6.84 7.43 -8.19
CA ALA A 89 5.95 6.56 -7.44
C ALA A 89 6.72 5.63 -6.47
N ALA A 90 7.83 5.04 -6.91
CA ALA A 90 8.67 4.19 -6.08
C ALA A 90 9.33 4.97 -4.93
N ARG A 91 9.85 6.17 -5.20
CA ARG A 91 10.47 7.04 -4.20
C ARG A 91 9.48 7.42 -3.09
N ALA A 92 8.30 7.90 -3.46
CA ALA A 92 7.28 8.28 -2.48
C ALA A 92 6.80 7.07 -1.66
N THR A 93 6.57 5.94 -2.32
CA THR A 93 6.21 4.69 -1.65
C THR A 93 7.30 4.27 -0.66
N ARG A 94 8.58 4.29 -1.06
CA ARG A 94 9.73 4.00 -0.18
C ARG A 94 9.76 4.91 1.04
N THR A 95 9.61 6.22 0.85
CA THR A 95 9.59 7.19 1.96
C THR A 95 8.46 6.91 2.95
N ALA A 96 7.25 6.57 2.46
CA ALA A 96 6.14 6.20 3.33
C ALA A 96 6.45 4.91 4.14
N LEU A 97 7.04 3.90 3.49
CA LEU A 97 7.43 2.65 4.14
C LEU A 97 8.50 2.85 5.22
N GLU A 98 9.53 3.66 4.95
CA GLU A 98 10.59 3.96 5.92
C GLU A 98 10.10 4.77 7.12
N GLN A 99 9.07 5.60 6.93
CA GLN A 99 8.43 6.33 8.02
C GLN A 99 7.50 5.45 8.86
N LEU A 100 6.85 4.47 8.23
CA LEU A 100 5.88 3.60 8.89
C LEU A 100 6.53 2.41 9.61
N PHE A 101 7.64 1.90 9.07
CA PHE A 101 8.24 0.66 9.53
C PHE A 101 9.67 0.86 10.03
N ASP A 102 9.92 0.40 11.25
CA ASP A 102 11.24 0.29 11.89
C ASP A 102 11.81 -1.14 11.85
N SER A 103 11.05 -2.10 11.34
CA SER A 103 11.38 -3.51 11.29
C SER A 103 11.18 -4.09 9.88
N ALA A 104 11.72 -5.29 9.65
CA ALA A 104 11.45 -6.05 8.44
C ALA A 104 9.94 -6.33 8.27
N PHE A 105 9.53 -6.50 7.01
CA PHE A 105 8.18 -6.81 6.59
C PHE A 105 8.20 -7.70 5.34
N HIS A 106 7.13 -8.46 5.13
CA HIS A 106 6.88 -9.24 3.92
C HIS A 106 6.21 -8.38 2.86
N VAL A 107 6.40 -8.72 1.59
CA VAL A 107 5.79 -8.01 0.46
C VAL A 107 5.03 -8.98 -0.43
N VAL A 108 3.77 -8.64 -0.73
CA VAL A 108 2.95 -9.28 -1.75
C VAL A 108 2.60 -8.22 -2.78
N ALA A 109 2.98 -8.44 -4.03
CA ALA A 109 2.81 -7.46 -5.09
C ALA A 109 2.21 -8.12 -6.35
N PHE A 110 1.43 -7.34 -7.10
CA PHE A 110 0.83 -7.77 -8.36
C PHE A 110 1.07 -6.73 -9.46
N SER A 111 1.50 -7.18 -10.65
CA SER A 111 1.64 -6.35 -11.86
C SER A 111 2.48 -5.08 -11.60
N TRP A 112 1.90 -3.88 -11.77
CA TRP A 112 2.54 -2.60 -11.46
C TRP A 112 3.16 -2.54 -10.06
N GLY A 113 2.49 -3.12 -9.05
CA GLY A 113 3.03 -3.23 -7.71
C GLY A 113 4.36 -3.99 -7.66
N CYS A 114 4.58 -4.97 -8.55
CA CYS A 114 5.87 -5.67 -8.65
C CYS A 114 6.96 -4.74 -9.21
N THR A 115 6.63 -3.91 -10.20
CA THR A 115 7.56 -2.91 -10.76
C THR A 115 7.99 -1.92 -9.68
N ILE A 116 7.03 -1.37 -8.93
CA ILE A 116 7.31 -0.46 -7.82
C ILE A 116 8.17 -1.15 -6.75
N THR A 117 7.81 -2.37 -6.34
CA THR A 117 8.59 -3.16 -5.37
C THR A 117 10.04 -3.33 -5.83
N ALA A 118 10.25 -3.75 -7.09
CA ALA A 118 11.59 -3.97 -7.62
C ALA A 118 12.45 -2.69 -7.64
N MET A 119 11.85 -1.54 -7.94
CA MET A 119 12.53 -0.25 -7.90
C MET A 119 12.94 0.13 -6.48
N ILE A 120 12.05 -0.04 -5.50
CA ILE A 120 12.35 0.22 -4.09
C ILE A 120 13.51 -0.65 -3.61
N MET A 121 13.48 -1.96 -3.91
CA MET A 121 14.51 -2.90 -3.45
C MET A 121 15.88 -2.64 -4.08
N LYS A 122 15.92 -2.23 -5.36
CA LYS A 122 17.16 -1.90 -6.05
C LYS A 122 17.93 -0.78 -5.36
N ASP A 123 17.20 0.22 -4.87
CA ASP A 123 17.79 1.39 -4.20
C ASP A 123 18.21 1.07 -2.75
N MET A 124 17.63 0.04 -2.13
CA MET A 124 18.03 -0.43 -0.80
C MET A 124 19.31 -1.28 -0.81
N ALA A 125 19.64 -1.94 -1.93
CA ALA A 125 20.84 -2.75 -2.07
C ALA A 125 22.11 -1.95 -2.43
N THR A 126 21.98 -0.64 -2.63
CA THR A 126 23.07 0.28 -3.01
C THR A 126 23.45 1.27 -1.91
N GLN A 127 22.87 1.12 -0.71
CA GLN A 127 23.33 1.74 0.54
C GLN A 127 24.14 0.73 1.36
#